data_AF-X1B9L7-F1
#
_entry.id   AF-X1B9L7-F1
#
_cell.length_a   1.000
_cell.length_b   1.000
_cell.length_c   1.000
_cell.angle_alpha   90.00
_cell.angle_beta   90.00
_cell.angle_gamma   90.00
#
_symmetry.space_group_name_H-M   'P 1'
#
loop_
_entity.id
_entity.type
_entity.pdbx_description
1 polymer ?
#
loop_
_entity_poly.entity_id
_entity_poly.type
_entity_poly.pdbx_seq_one_letter_code
_entity_poly.pdbx_strand_id
1 'polypeptide(L)'
;MERDALLVHLVFIFACLAIILLPIGIGIGVELFILVILYSLLIVIVGLLRGYKEWIYIWGFVFLISFFQIWPDWFLSAELNILVFPEDGLFKIGTVSD
;
A
#
# COMPACT_ATOMS: atom_id res chain seq x y z
N MET A 1 -3.52 -22.57 0.67
CA MET A 1 -3.18 -21.37 -0.13
C MET A 1 -4.42 -20.55 -0.47
N GLU A 2 -5.37 -21.04 -1.28
CA GLU A 2 -6.56 -20.26 -1.70
C GLU A 2 -7.47 -19.82 -0.54
N ARG A 3 -7.84 -20.75 0.36
CA ARG A 3 -8.65 -20.42 1.55
C ARG A 3 -7.97 -19.36 2.44
N ASP A 4 -6.66 -19.46 2.59
CA ASP A 4 -5.91 -18.53 3.44
C ASP A 4 -5.78 -17.16 2.75
N ALA A 5 -5.67 -17.13 1.42
CA ALA A 5 -5.78 -15.88 0.64
C ALA A 5 -7.14 -15.21 0.84
N LEU A 6 -8.24 -15.97 0.75
CA LEU A 6 -9.58 -15.45 0.99
C LEU A 6 -9.73 -14.89 2.40
N LEU A 7 -9.23 -15.59 3.42
CA LEU A 7 -9.29 -15.13 4.81
C LEU A 7 -8.48 -13.84 5.00
N VAL A 8 -7.27 -13.78 4.46
CA VAL A 8 -6.40 -12.59 4.47
C VAL A 8 -7.11 -11.38 3.87
N HIS A 9 -7.71 -11.53 2.69
CA HIS A 9 -8.41 -10.43 2.03
C HIS A 9 -9.69 -10.04 2.77
N LEU A 10 -10.40 -11.01 3.34
CA LEU A 10 -11.60 -10.75 4.14
C LEU A 10 -11.24 -9.95 5.40
N VAL A 11 -10.17 -10.32 6.11
CA VAL A 11 -9.65 -9.54 7.25
C VAL A 11 -9.24 -8.13 6.80
N PHE A 12 -8.57 -8.01 5.66
CA PHE A 12 -8.15 -6.72 5.13
C PHE A 12 -9.34 -5.83 4.74
N ILE A 13 -10.40 -6.38 4.15
CA ILE A 13 -11.64 -5.65 3.86
C ILE A 13 -12.22 -5.03 5.13
N PHE A 14 -12.28 -5.80 6.23
CA PHE A 14 -12.75 -5.26 7.50
C PHE A 14 -11.83 -4.17 8.06
N ALA A 15 -10.51 -4.31 7.88
CA ALA A 15 -9.56 -3.25 8.25
C ALA A 15 -9.77 -1.98 7.43
N CYS A 16 -9.99 -2.09 6.11
CA CYS A 16 -10.33 -0.95 5.24
C CYS A 16 -11.60 -0.26 5.70
N LEU A 17 -12.66 -1.02 5.97
CA LEU A 17 -13.93 -0.48 6.45
C LEU A 17 -13.73 0.25 7.79
N ALA A 18 -12.98 -0.33 8.72
CA ALA A 18 -12.72 0.28 10.00
C ALA A 18 -11.91 1.57 9.88
N ILE A 19 -10.86 1.60 9.06
CA ILE A 19 -9.96 2.76 8.96
C ILE A 19 -10.60 3.90 8.16
N ILE A 20 -11.31 3.60 7.06
CA ILE A 20 -11.87 4.63 6.17
C ILE A 20 -13.21 5.16 6.66
N LEU A 21 -14.11 4.32 7.22
CA LEU A 21 -15.43 4.81 7.65
C LEU A 21 -15.41 5.43 9.04
N LEU A 22 -14.44 5.10 9.89
CA LEU A 22 -14.32 5.78 11.18
C LEU A 22 -13.69 7.16 10.93
N PRO A 23 -14.36 8.25 11.35
CA PRO A 23 -13.79 9.58 11.21
C PRO A 23 -12.68 9.75 12.26
N ILE A 24 -11.48 9.23 11.95
CA ILE A 24 -10.30 9.30 12.83
C ILE A 24 -9.67 10.70 12.77
N GLY A 25 -9.91 11.44 11.67
CA GLY A 25 -9.54 12.86 11.55
C GLY A 25 -8.04 13.10 11.34
N ILE A 26 -7.31 12.08 10.89
CA ILE A 26 -5.85 12.11 10.69
C ILE A 26 -5.44 12.39 9.24
N GLY A 27 -6.39 12.54 8.33
CA GLY A 27 -6.17 12.80 6.90
C GLY A 27 -6.09 11.52 6.07
N ILE A 28 -6.64 11.56 4.86
CA ILE A 28 -6.84 10.36 4.06
C ILE A 28 -5.52 9.72 3.58
N GLY A 29 -4.48 10.53 3.33
CA GLY A 29 -3.15 10.01 3.02
C GLY A 29 -2.58 9.13 4.16
N VAL A 30 -2.79 9.53 5.41
CA VAL A 30 -2.38 8.75 6.59
C VAL A 30 -3.15 7.45 6.71
N GLU A 31 -4.46 7.50 6.50
CA GLU A 31 -5.32 6.32 6.53
C GLU A 31 -4.92 5.29 5.46
N LEU A 32 -4.69 5.74 4.22
CA LEU A 32 -4.24 4.88 3.13
C LEU A 32 -2.84 4.30 3.38
N PHE A 33 -1.91 5.10 3.89
CA PHE A 33 -0.57 4.63 4.22
C PHE A 33 -0.58 3.54 5.30
N ILE A 34 -1.38 3.72 6.36
CA ILE A 34 -1.57 2.70 7.39
C ILE A 34 -2.12 1.39 6.77
N LEU A 35 -3.09 1.49 5.86
CA LEU A 35 -3.65 0.32 5.17
C LEU A 35 -2.60 -0.39 4.30
N VAL A 36 -1.76 0.34 3.58
CA VAL A 36 -0.66 -0.23 2.78
C VAL A 36 0.33 -0.99 3.66
N ILE A 37 0.76 -0.39 4.78
CA ILE A 37 1.65 -1.06 5.74
C ILE A 37 0.98 -2.32 6.30
N LEU A 38 -0.28 -2.20 6.72
CA LEU A 38 -1.03 -3.30 7.32
C LEU A 38 -1.17 -4.47 6.34
N TYR A 39 -1.54 -4.20 5.09
CA TYR A 39 -1.64 -5.25 4.06
C TYR A 39 -0.28 -5.91 3.79
N SER A 40 0.76 -5.09 3.62
CA SER A 40 2.12 -5.56 3.35
C SER A 40 2.61 -6.51 4.45
N LEU A 41 2.42 -6.12 5.73
CA LEU A 41 2.75 -6.96 6.88
C LEU A 41 1.91 -8.23 6.92
N LEU A 42 0.61 -8.14 6.63
CA LEU A 42 -0.30 -9.27 6.71
C LEU A 42 0.07 -10.36 5.69
N ILE A 43 0.44 -9.98 4.47
CA ILE A 43 0.95 -10.91 3.44
C ILE A 43 2.25 -11.57 3.87
N VAL A 44 3.23 -10.79 4.37
CA VAL A 44 4.53 -11.33 4.81
C VAL A 44 4.37 -12.27 6.01
N ILE A 45 3.63 -11.84 7.04
CA ILE A 45 3.43 -12.62 8.26
C ILE A 45 2.73 -13.93 7.93
N VAL A 46 1.64 -13.92 7.15
CA VAL A 46 0.93 -15.15 6.79
C VAL A 46 1.78 -16.03 5.89
N GLY A 47 2.48 -15.45 4.92
CA GLY A 47 3.40 -16.17 4.03
C GLY A 47 4.50 -16.90 4.81
N LEU A 48 5.11 -16.24 5.80
CA LEU A 48 6.16 -16.82 6.65
C LEU A 48 5.59 -17.90 7.59
N LEU A 49 4.50 -17.60 8.30
CA LEU A 49 3.90 -18.53 9.27
C LEU A 49 3.33 -19.81 8.62
N ARG A 50 2.82 -19.70 7.39
CA ARG A 50 2.26 -20.84 6.63
C ARG A 50 3.29 -21.52 5.72
N GLY A 51 4.50 -20.97 5.60
CA GLY A 51 5.56 -21.51 4.74
C GLY A 51 5.31 -21.34 3.23
N TYR A 52 4.50 -20.37 2.83
CA TYR A 52 4.17 -20.10 1.42
C TYR A 52 5.24 -19.25 0.77
N LYS A 53 6.25 -19.90 0.18
CA LYS A 53 7.40 -19.22 -0.45
C LYS A 53 6.98 -18.34 -1.62
N GLU A 54 5.98 -18.76 -2.38
CA GLU A 54 5.45 -18.00 -3.52
C GLU A 54 4.94 -16.63 -3.08
N TRP A 55 4.30 -16.54 -1.91
CA TRP A 55 3.80 -15.27 -1.39
C TRP A 55 4.93 -14.32 -1.02
N ILE A 56 6.02 -14.84 -0.45
CA ILE A 56 7.20 -14.05 -0.10
C ILE A 56 7.94 -13.59 -1.36
N TYR A 57 8.03 -14.43 -2.39
CA TYR A 57 8.65 -14.07 -3.66
C TYR A 57 7.85 -13.00 -4.41
N ILE A 58 6.53 -13.16 -4.48
CA ILE A 58 5.64 -12.15 -5.08
C ILE A 58 5.72 -10.86 -4.27
N TRP A 59 5.65 -10.93 -2.95
CA TRP A 59 5.77 -9.75 -2.09
C TRP A 59 7.09 -9.02 -2.32
N GLY A 60 8.23 -9.73 -2.34
CA GLY A 60 9.54 -9.12 -2.57
C GLY A 60 9.66 -8.47 -3.94
N PHE A 61 9.10 -9.10 -4.97
CA PHE A 61 9.03 -8.54 -6.32
C PHE A 61 8.19 -7.25 -6.37
N VAL A 62 6.98 -7.29 -5.81
CA VAL A 62 6.07 -6.13 -5.78
C VAL A 62 6.66 -5.01 -4.92
N PHE A 63 7.25 -5.33 -3.78
CA PHE A 63 7.90 -4.35 -2.90
C PHE A 63 9.01 -3.59 -3.63
N LEU A 64 9.84 -4.29 -4.39
CA LEU A 64 10.90 -3.67 -5.18
C LEU A 64 10.30 -2.70 -6.20
N ILE A 65 9.24 -3.11 -6.90
CA ILE A 65 8.53 -2.23 -7.86
C ILE A 65 7.97 -1.00 -7.15
N SER A 66 7.23 -1.18 -6.05
CA SER A 66 6.64 -0.09 -5.29
C SER A 66 7.70 0.91 -4.81
N PHE A 67 8.84 0.41 -4.34
CA PHE A 67 9.94 1.28 -3.89
C PHE A 67 10.55 2.10 -5.04
N PHE A 68 10.69 1.52 -6.22
CA PHE A 68 11.24 2.23 -7.38
C PHE A 68 10.21 3.05 -8.15
N GLN A 69 8.91 2.94 -7.83
CA GLN A 69 7.84 3.67 -8.50
C GLN A 69 7.89 5.19 -8.24
N ILE A 70 8.57 5.62 -7.17
CA ILE A 70 8.83 7.04 -6.88
C ILE A 70 9.42 7.78 -8.10
N TRP A 71 10.35 7.16 -8.83
CA TRP A 71 11.02 7.79 -9.96
C TRP A 71 10.12 8.03 -11.18
N PRO A 72 9.40 7.02 -11.73
CA PRO A 72 8.49 7.26 -12.84
C PRO A 72 7.36 8.23 -12.45
N ASP A 73 6.84 8.13 -11.22
CA ASP A 73 5.77 9.03 -10.76
C ASP A 73 6.27 10.47 -10.61
N TRP A 74 7.54 10.65 -10.20
CA TRP A 74 8.22 11.95 -10.21
C TRP A 74 8.37 12.52 -11.60
N PHE A 75 8.81 11.71 -12.55
CA PHE A 75 8.97 12.17 -13.93
C PHE A 75 7.63 12.59 -14.55
N LEU A 76 6.58 11.78 -14.34
CA LEU A 76 5.22 12.08 -14.82
C LEU A 76 4.64 13.36 -14.20
N SER A 77 4.99 13.64 -12.95
CA SER A 77 4.47 14.79 -12.21
C SER A 77 5.28 16.07 -12.48
N ALA A 78 6.60 16.02 -12.35
CA ALA A 78 7.47 17.20 -12.41
C ALA A 78 7.74 17.65 -13.86
N GLU A 79 8.06 16.70 -14.74
CA GLU A 79 8.51 17.02 -16.10
C GLU A 79 7.33 17.09 -17.09
N LEU A 80 6.40 16.15 -16.97
CA LEU A 80 5.28 16.04 -17.91
C LEU A 80 4.01 16.75 -17.43
N ASN A 81 3.89 17.03 -16.13
CA ASN A 81 2.71 17.65 -15.52
C ASN A 81 1.39 16.89 -15.81
N ILE A 82 1.48 15.57 -16.04
CA ILE A 82 0.32 14.71 -16.33
C ILE A 82 -0.23 14.11 -15.04
N LEU A 83 0.64 13.90 -14.05
CA LEU A 83 0.27 13.34 -12.75
C LEU A 83 0.25 14.45 -11.69
N VAL A 84 -0.95 14.81 -11.23
CA VAL A 84 -1.18 15.81 -10.19
C VAL A 84 -1.60 15.11 -8.91
N PHE A 85 -0.77 15.25 -7.88
CA PHE A 85 -1.06 14.69 -6.57
C PHE A 85 -1.89 15.66 -5.72
N PRO A 86 -2.88 15.15 -4.97
CA PRO A 86 -3.72 15.98 -4.13
C PRO A 86 -2.95 16.51 -2.90
N GLU A 87 -3.50 17.50 -2.20
CA GLU A 87 -2.85 18.18 -1.06
C GLU A 87 -2.79 17.30 0.21
N ASP A 88 -3.68 16.32 0.27
CA ASP A 88 -3.98 15.43 1.40
C ASP A 88 -3.15 14.13 1.41
N GLY A 89 -2.08 14.07 0.60
CA GLY A 89 -1.04 13.04 0.67
C GLY A 89 -0.16 13.13 1.91
N LEU A 90 0.53 12.05 2.27
CA LEU A 90 1.27 11.94 3.53
C LEU A 90 2.66 12.57 3.45
N PHE A 91 3.47 12.16 2.47
CA PHE A 91 4.78 12.76 2.23
C PHE A 91 4.87 13.27 0.79
N LYS A 92 5.38 14.50 0.60
CA LYS A 92 5.70 15.02 -0.73
C LYS A 92 7.22 15.06 -0.94
N ILE A 93 7.71 14.38 -1.97
CA ILE A 93 9.08 14.53 -2.48
C ILE A 93 9.00 15.33 -3.78
N GLY A 94 9.25 16.64 -3.70
CA GLY A 94 9.06 17.54 -4.83
C GLY A 94 7.58 17.65 -5.21
N THR A 95 7.21 17.22 -6.41
CA THR A 95 5.81 17.18 -6.88
C THR A 95 5.11 15.84 -6.63
N VAL A 96 5.83 14.80 -6.23
CA VAL A 96 5.26 13.46 -5.94
C VAL A 96 4.75 13.42 -4.53
N SER A 97 3.57 12.84 -4.31
CA SER A 97 3.17 12.39 -2.98
C SER A 97 3.05 10.87 -2.92
N ASP A 98 3.68 10.27 -1.92
CA ASP A 98 3.48 8.87 -1.50
C ASP A 98 2.89 8.80 -0.07
#